data_AF-A0A0Z8F9T2-F1
#
_entry.id   AF-A0A0Z8F9T2-F1
#
_cell.length_a   1.000
_cell.length_b   1.000
_cell.length_c   1.000
_cell.angle_alpha   90.00
_cell.angle_beta   90.00
_cell.angle_gamma   90.00
#
_symmetry.space_group_name_H-M   'P 1'
#
loop_
_entity.id
_entity.type
_entity.pdbx_description
1 polymer ?
#
loop_
_entity_poly.entity_id
_entity_poly.type
_entity_poly.pdbx_seq_one_letter_code
_entity_poly.pdbx_strand_id
1 'polypeptide(L)' 'MNRVKDYRLMLGISQLDLAKAIGVSRQTINMIENNKYNPSLDLCINLAKALQTDLNSLFWNE' A
#
# COMPACT_ATOMS: atom_id res chain seq x y z
N MET A 1 9.30 2.58 -7.60
CA MET A 1 9.29 1.18 -7.08
C MET A 1 8.17 1.09 -6.06
N ASN A 2 7.46 -0.02 -5.94
CA ASN A 2 6.39 -0.14 -4.95
C ASN A 2 6.89 -0.89 -3.71
N ARG A 3 6.94 -0.21 -2.56
CA ARG A 3 7.34 -0.77 -1.26
C ARG A 3 6.17 -1.12 -0.32
N VAL A 4 4.92 -1.05 -0.80
CA VAL A 4 3.70 -1.35 0.00
C VAL A 4 3.82 -2.69 0.72
N LYS A 5 4.28 -3.73 0.02
CA LYS A 5 4.44 -5.08 0.60
C LYS A 5 5.43 -5.09 1.76
N ASP A 6 6.54 -4.38 1.64
CA ASP A 6 7.61 -4.39 2.63
C ASP A 6 7.13 -3.73 3.92
N TYR A 7 6.55 -2.53 3.82
CA TYR A 7 5.96 -1.84 4.96
C TYR A 7 4.83 -2.64 5.61
N ARG A 8 3.98 -3.28 4.79
CA ARG A 8 2.91 -4.13 5.31
C ARG A 8 3.47 -5.29 6.14
N LEU A 9 4.54 -5.94 5.66
CA LEU A 9 5.21 -7.02 6.38
C LEU A 9 5.93 -6.54 7.64
N MET A 10 6.54 -5.35 7.62
CA MET A 10 7.15 -4.73 8.80
C MET A 10 6.13 -4.46 9.91
N LEU A 11 4.90 -4.09 9.55
CA LEU A 11 3.79 -3.93 10.49
C LEU A 11 3.14 -5.25 10.92
N GLY A 12 3.52 -6.38 10.32
CA GLY A 12 2.98 -7.70 10.65
C GLY A 12 1.51 -7.91 10.25
N ILE A 13 0.97 -7.08 9.36
CA ILE A 13 -0.45 -7.13 8.96
C ILE A 13 -0.67 -7.89 7.65
N SER A 14 -1.83 -8.51 7.48
CA SER A 14 -2.18 -9.18 6.23
C SER A 14 -2.64 -8.20 5.14
N GLN A 15 -2.67 -8.63 3.88
CA GLN A 15 -3.27 -7.84 2.79
C GLN A 15 -4.74 -7.49 3.07
N LEU A 16 -5.47 -8.38 3.76
CA LEU A 16 -6.87 -8.15 4.11
C LEU A 16 -6.99 -7.06 5.17
N ASP A 17 -6.08 -7.01 6.14
CA ASP A 17 -6.09 -5.99 7.19
C ASP A 17 -5.77 -4.61 6.61
N LEU A 18 -4.76 -4.52 5.74
CA LEU A 18 -4.46 -3.28 5.02
C LEU A 18 -5.66 -2.83 4.14
N ALA A 19 -6.29 -3.77 3.44
CA ALA A 19 -7.46 -3.49 2.62
C ALA A 19 -8.62 -2.92 3.43
N LYS A 20 -8.91 -3.52 4.60
CA LYS A 20 -9.92 -3.04 5.55
C LYS A 20 -9.59 -1.65 6.07
N ALA A 21 -8.32 -1.40 6.41
CA ALA A 21 -7.87 -0.12 6.95
C ALA A 21 -8.09 1.06 5.99
N ILE A 22 -8.00 0.82 4.68
CA ILE A 22 -8.14 1.87 3.65
C ILE A 22 -9.43 1.75 2.82
N GLY A 23 -10.34 0.83 3.20
CA GLY A 23 -11.66 0.70 2.56
C GLY A 23 -11.63 0.14 1.14
N VAL A 24 -10.71 -0.76 0.82
CA VAL A 24 -10.61 -1.40 -0.52
C VAL A 24 -10.71 -2.92 -0.43
N SER A 25 -10.76 -3.58 -1.59
CA SER A 25 -10.72 -5.05 -1.64
C SER A 25 -9.30 -5.59 -1.38
N ARG A 26 -9.20 -6.82 -0.85
CA ARG A 26 -7.91 -7.52 -0.76
C ARG A 26 -7.25 -7.67 -2.15
N GLN A 27 -8.05 -7.84 -3.21
CA GLN A 27 -7.52 -7.92 -4.58
C GLN A 27 -6.85 -6.61 -5.00
N THR A 28 -7.39 -5.46 -4.60
CA THR A 28 -6.80 -4.14 -4.85
C THR A 28 -5.40 -4.07 -4.26
N ILE A 29 -5.21 -4.44 -2.99
CA ILE A 29 -3.90 -4.50 -2.35
C ILE A 29 -2.96 -5.45 -3.10
N ASN A 30 -3.44 -6.64 -3.45
CA ASN A 30 -2.64 -7.61 -4.20
C ASN A 30 -2.19 -7.07 -5.57
N MET A 31 -3.06 -6.39 -6.31
CA MET A 31 -2.68 -5.79 -7.60
C MET A 31 -1.66 -4.67 -7.42
N ILE A 32 -1.80 -3.86 -6.38
CA ILE A 32 -0.83 -2.80 -6.03
C ILE A 32 0.53 -3.42 -5.74
N GLU A 33 0.61 -4.38 -4.80
CA GLU A 33 1.87 -5.05 -4.42
C GLU A 33 2.57 -5.73 -5.60
N ASN A 34 1.82 -6.15 -6.62
CA ASN A 34 2.37 -6.78 -7.83
C ASN A 34 2.53 -5.79 -9.01
N ASN A 35 2.41 -4.48 -8.79
CA ASN A 35 2.47 -3.42 -9.82
C ASN A 35 1.49 -3.63 -11.00
N LYS A 36 0.37 -4.32 -10.76
CA LYS A 36 -0.70 -4.59 -11.75
C LYS A 36 -1.80 -3.54 -11.74
N TYR A 37 -1.71 -2.55 -10.86
CA TYR A 37 -2.69 -1.49 -10.71
C TYR A 37 -1.95 -0.19 -10.40
N ASN A 38 -2.32 0.89 -11.10
CA ASN A 38 -1.84 2.22 -10.80
C ASN A 38 -2.85 2.91 -9.86
N PRO A 39 -2.56 3.00 -8.55
CA PRO A 39 -3.45 3.63 -7.58
C PRO A 39 -3.69 5.12 -7.87
N SER A 40 -4.86 5.63 -7.51
CA SER A 40 -5.12 7.08 -7.49
C SER A 40 -4.27 7.75 -6.40
N LEU A 41 -4.07 9.07 -6.50
CA LEU A 41 -3.34 9.84 -5.49
C LEU A 41 -3.96 9.65 -4.09
N ASP A 42 -5.29 9.65 -3.98
CA ASP A 42 -5.99 9.42 -2.72
C ASP A 42 -5.67 8.05 -2.13
N LEU A 43 -5.61 7.00 -2.97
CA LEU A 43 -5.28 5.67 -2.52
C LEU A 43 -3.81 5.58 -2.08
N CYS A 44 -2.91 6.24 -2.79
CA CYS A 44 -1.51 6.36 -2.38
C CYS A 44 -1.37 7.04 -1.02
N ILE A 45 -2.12 8.13 -0.79
CA ILE A 45 -2.14 8.86 0.50
C ILE A 45 -2.66 7.95 1.62
N ASN A 46 -3.75 7.22 1.36
CA ASN A 46 -4.34 6.32 2.34
C ASN A 46 -3.40 5.15 2.67
N LEU A 47 -2.70 4.60 1.67
CA LEU A 47 -1.68 3.58 1.87
C LEU A 47 -0.52 4.10 2.73
N ALA A 48 0.01 5.27 2.41
CA ALA A 48 1.10 5.88 3.16
C ALA A 48 0.70 6.07 4.65
N LYS A 49 -0.49 6.62 4.90
CA LYS A 49 -1.03 6.78 6.27
C LYS A 49 -1.20 5.44 6.99
N ALA A 50 -1.82 4.45 6.34
CA ALA A 50 -2.06 3.13 6.94
C ALA A 50 -0.77 2.35 7.22
N LEU A 51 0.27 2.60 6.42
CA LEU A 51 1.58 1.98 6.54
C LEU A 51 2.59 2.81 7.35
N GLN A 52 2.13 3.88 8.01
CA GLN A 52 2.93 4.74 8.88
C GLN A 52 4.18 5.31 8.20
N THR A 53 4.02 5.75 6.95
CA THR A 53 5.11 6.25 6.10
C THR A 53 4.60 7.36 5.18
N ASP A 54 5.49 7.96 4.38
CA ASP A 54 5.14 8.94 3.35
C ASP A 54 5.13 8.34 1.93
N LEU A 55 4.63 9.12 0.95
CA LEU A 55 4.54 8.74 -0.45
C LEU A 55 5.90 8.49 -1.11
N ASN A 56 6.91 9.29 -0.78
CA ASN A 56 8.24 9.13 -1.36
C ASN A 56 8.83 7.81 -0.89
N SER A 57 8.69 7.53 0.40
CA SER A 57 9.09 6.26 0.99
C SER A 57 8.33 5.07 0.40
N LEU A 58 7.06 5.22 0.01
CA LEU A 58 6.27 4.10 -0.49
C LEU A 58 6.45 3.81 -2.00
N PHE A 59 6.63 4.86 -2.82
CA PHE A 59 6.55 4.76 -4.28
C PHE A 59 7.77 5.30 -5.06
N TRP A 60 8.59 6.14 -4.44
CA TRP A 60 9.74 6.76 -5.09
C TRP A 60 11.00 5.91 -4.91
N ASN A 61 11.82 5.86 -5.97
CA ASN A 61 13.21 5.45 -5.88
C ASN A 61 14.04 6.72 -6.04
N GLU A 62 14.96 6.97 -5.12
CA GLU A 62 16.14 7.76 -5.48
C GLU A 62 16.93 7.02 -6.58
#